data_AF-A0AAV9U2Z6-F1
#
_entry.id   AF-A0AAV9U2Z6-F1
#
_cell.length_a   1.000
_cell.length_b   1.000
_cell.length_c   1.000
_cell.angle_alpha   90.00
_cell.angle_beta   90.00
_cell.angle_gamma   90.00
#
_symmetry.space_group_name_H-M   'P 1'
#
loop_
_entity.id
_entity.type
_entity.pdbx_description
1 polymer ?
#
loop_
_entity_poly.entity_id
_entity_poly.type
_entity_poly.pdbx_seq_one_letter_code
_entity_poly.pdbx_strand_id
1 'polypeptide(L)'
;MLRKERPSASQLSSCHKTRPFDPETDTTEIDETMPQLDLDSLVDDIRVACHCGANTYSFLVSTPLKRKYTQIKVCQCTNCRLQTGNLAGWYIQAPQRPFEPETPPASLTAYAVEDGLTHYFCNKCSSKLFRREENASQPEQEFWLFTGCVTIPTKARFQIGFICCVDRESDGGLAAWLPNVEYRDTKDAIITTEDMQNMESRLDPPIGQESEGSEERQVTEEINDRERNRHSNANQITDGSQVAFSDNGEDGDSDECREPSSAPRNSVDSLGSEANWCGEDYAGRLMGRCHCMKVRLRLSRQKGAIEEREPYTIAGDTDLVIPYWSREHIRPTPSMDLTPWWTRESHPYYEGKRFLGGHCTCNSCRTIAGTEIQSWIFVPTRCIEILLPDGDVISWPTRQELSRGLDERLLDIIGFYDSTPANPAEGVHECTRGFCKKCGANIFWDSSERWNLVDLSAGLFSARGFKEQRWIEWWTNRVSYKEDPEGTPRQDIAILLEKGLKEWDERQY
;
A
#
# COMPACT_ATOMS: atom_id res chain seq x y z
N MET A 1 50.95 27.66 -8.34
CA MET A 1 51.07 28.94 -7.61
C MET A 1 49.99 28.97 -6.54
N LEU A 2 50.43 29.32 -5.33
CA LEU A 2 49.70 29.68 -4.11
C LEU A 2 48.91 28.59 -3.35
N ARG A 3 49.39 28.39 -2.12
CA ARG A 3 48.99 27.48 -1.04
C ARG A 3 47.84 28.09 -0.22
N LYS A 4 47.02 27.17 0.30
CA LYS A 4 46.34 27.10 1.62
C LYS A 4 46.41 28.34 2.53
N GLU A 5 45.26 28.65 3.16
CA GLU A 5 45.18 28.78 4.62
C GLU A 5 43.74 28.59 5.15
N ARG A 6 43.62 27.90 6.30
CA ARG A 6 42.41 27.68 7.11
C ARG A 6 42.32 28.78 8.19
N PRO A 7 41.15 29.09 8.76
CA PRO A 7 41.07 29.71 10.08
C PRO A 7 40.81 28.68 11.18
N SER A 8 41.50 28.88 12.30
CA SER A 8 41.36 28.20 13.59
C SER A 8 40.35 28.92 14.50
N ALA A 9 39.87 28.17 15.49
CA ALA A 9 38.88 28.55 16.49
C ALA A 9 39.44 29.34 17.71
N SER A 10 38.49 29.76 18.57
CA SER A 10 38.61 30.18 19.98
C SER A 10 38.88 31.70 20.21
N GLN A 11 38.40 32.40 21.25
CA GLN A 11 37.54 32.10 22.41
C GLN A 11 37.17 33.46 23.10
N LEU A 12 35.96 33.54 23.68
CA LEU A 12 35.58 34.12 25.00
C LEU A 12 35.95 35.56 25.47
N SER A 13 34.86 36.29 25.79
CA SER A 13 34.55 36.94 27.09
C SER A 13 34.60 38.47 27.28
N SER A 14 33.47 38.95 27.83
CA SER A 14 33.22 40.09 28.75
C SER A 14 33.51 41.52 28.28
N CYS A 15 32.53 42.43 28.45
CA CYS A 15 32.40 43.17 29.70
C CYS A 15 31.22 44.16 29.64
N HIS A 16 30.44 44.19 30.72
CA HIS A 16 29.37 45.14 31.01
C HIS A 16 29.86 46.60 30.97
N LYS A 17 29.07 47.48 30.35
CA LYS A 17 29.02 48.90 30.71
C LYS A 17 27.58 49.33 30.89
N THR A 18 27.22 49.53 32.15
CA THR A 18 26.01 50.19 32.65
C THR A 18 25.99 51.65 32.17
N ARG A 19 24.83 52.11 31.68
CA ARG A 19 24.55 53.54 31.48
C ARG A 19 23.78 54.09 32.70
N PRO A 20 23.94 55.38 33.06
CA PRO A 20 23.26 55.97 34.21
C PRO A 20 21.76 56.17 33.95
N PHE A 21 20.99 56.07 35.03
CA PHE A 21 19.56 56.30 35.14
C PHE A 21 19.29 57.81 35.13
N ASP A 22 18.43 58.30 34.23
CA ASP A 22 17.98 59.69 34.19
C ASP A 22 16.46 59.71 34.42
N PRO A 23 15.95 60.24 35.55
CA PRO A 23 14.56 60.16 35.91
C PRO A 23 13.88 61.50 35.66
N GLU A 24 13.37 61.75 34.45
CA GLU A 24 12.30 62.73 34.19
C GLU A 24 12.00 62.79 32.68
N THR A 25 10.92 62.13 32.26
CA THR A 25 9.91 62.62 31.29
C THR A 25 8.91 61.49 31.04
N ASP A 26 7.93 61.47 31.92
CA ASP A 26 6.69 60.71 31.80
C ASP A 26 5.74 61.46 30.85
N THR A 27 5.31 60.77 29.79
CA THR A 27 4.02 60.85 29.08
C THR A 27 4.19 60.18 27.71
N THR A 28 4.16 58.84 27.70
CA THR A 28 3.86 58.10 26.47
C THR A 28 2.47 57.52 26.62
N GLU A 29 1.61 57.95 25.70
CA GLU A 29 0.23 57.51 25.55
C GLU A 29 0.17 55.98 25.57
N ILE A 30 -0.72 55.45 26.41
CA ILE A 30 -1.10 54.05 26.37
C ILE A 30 -1.89 53.88 25.08
N ASP A 31 -1.22 53.42 24.03
CA ASP A 31 -1.85 52.96 22.80
C ASP A 31 -2.66 51.69 23.13
N GLU A 32 -3.94 51.88 23.47
CA GLU A 32 -4.93 50.80 23.63
C GLU A 32 -5.40 50.24 22.27
N THR A 33 -4.48 50.06 21.31
CA THR A 33 -4.78 49.21 20.16
C THR A 33 -4.70 47.74 20.58
N MET A 34 -5.85 47.17 20.94
CA MET A 34 -6.03 45.72 20.86
C MET A 34 -5.55 45.28 19.48
N PRO A 35 -4.67 44.27 19.37
CA PRO A 35 -4.28 43.76 18.06
C PRO A 35 -5.57 43.30 17.38
N GLN A 36 -5.95 43.98 16.29
CA GLN A 36 -7.01 43.49 15.42
C GLN A 36 -6.56 42.08 15.00
N LEU A 37 -7.22 41.05 15.52
CA LEU A 37 -7.07 39.70 15.02
C LEU A 37 -7.44 39.78 13.55
N ASP A 38 -6.43 39.63 12.70
CA ASP A 38 -6.60 39.49 11.27
C ASP A 38 -7.47 38.25 11.03
N LEU A 39 -8.76 38.44 10.79
CA LEU A 39 -9.71 37.35 10.59
C LEU A 39 -9.34 36.50 9.37
N ASP A 40 -8.59 37.07 8.42
CA ASP A 40 -8.06 36.35 7.26
C ASP A 40 -6.91 35.39 7.64
N SER A 41 -6.31 35.55 8.83
CA SER A 41 -5.33 34.62 9.39
C SER A 41 -5.94 33.41 10.11
N LEU A 42 -7.26 33.42 10.35
CA LEU A 42 -8.01 32.36 11.06
C LEU A 42 -8.65 31.33 10.13
N VAL A 43 -8.56 31.53 8.81
CA VAL A 43 -9.10 30.63 7.79
C VAL A 43 -7.96 30.20 6.88
N ASP A 44 -7.86 28.90 6.65
CA ASP A 44 -6.87 28.30 5.75
C ASP A 44 -7.56 27.22 4.91
N ASP A 45 -6.83 26.52 4.05
CA ASP A 45 -7.42 25.53 3.16
C ASP A 45 -6.74 24.17 3.16
N ILE A 46 -7.57 23.12 3.19
CA ILE A 46 -7.15 21.75 2.91
C ILE A 46 -7.35 21.51 1.42
N ARG A 47 -6.26 21.25 0.70
CA ARG A 47 -6.29 20.95 -0.73
C ARG A 47 -6.24 19.46 -0.98
N VAL A 48 -6.89 19.01 -2.04
CA VAL A 48 -6.81 17.64 -2.53
C VAL A 48 -6.55 17.68 -4.02
N ALA A 49 -5.46 17.06 -4.47
CA ALA A 49 -5.09 17.03 -5.88
C ALA A 49 -4.63 15.63 -6.31
N CYS A 50 -5.09 15.19 -7.48
CA CYS A 50 -4.56 13.98 -8.10
C CYS A 50 -3.18 14.22 -8.73
N HIS A 51 -2.46 13.15 -9.03
CA HIS A 51 -1.10 13.23 -9.57
C HIS A 51 -1.04 13.99 -10.90
N CYS A 52 -2.04 13.83 -11.77
CA CYS A 52 -2.07 14.53 -13.06
C CYS A 52 -2.67 15.94 -13.02
N GLY A 53 -3.10 16.42 -11.85
CA GLY A 53 -3.71 17.75 -11.65
C GLY A 53 -5.13 17.93 -12.22
N ALA A 54 -5.68 16.96 -12.95
CA ALA A 54 -7.01 17.04 -13.56
C ALA A 54 -8.16 17.16 -12.54
N ASN A 55 -7.91 16.76 -11.30
CA ASN A 55 -8.86 16.84 -10.19
C ASN A 55 -8.17 17.59 -9.05
N THR A 56 -8.66 18.79 -8.75
CA THR A 56 -8.18 19.64 -7.65
C THR A 56 -9.38 20.19 -6.88
N TYR A 57 -9.36 20.05 -5.56
CA TYR A 57 -10.40 20.51 -4.64
C TYR A 57 -9.76 21.28 -3.50
N SER A 58 -10.48 22.23 -2.92
CA SER A 58 -10.06 23.01 -1.76
C SER A 58 -11.22 23.13 -0.79
N PHE A 59 -10.93 23.00 0.50
CA PHE A 59 -11.88 23.06 1.59
C PHE A 59 -11.43 24.11 2.61
N LEU A 60 -12.26 25.12 2.84
CA LEU A 60 -11.99 26.13 3.85
C LEU A 60 -12.11 25.53 5.25
N VAL A 61 -11.14 25.84 6.10
CA VAL A 61 -11.05 25.33 7.46
C VAL A 61 -10.61 26.43 8.42
N SER A 62 -11.12 26.39 9.64
CA SER A 62 -10.65 27.26 10.72
C SER A 62 -9.29 26.80 11.23
N THR A 63 -8.42 27.75 11.59
CA THR A 63 -7.17 27.47 12.30
C THR A 63 -7.32 27.77 13.81
N PRO A 64 -6.69 26.97 14.71
CA PRO A 64 -5.92 25.76 14.42
C PRO A 64 -6.80 24.61 13.90
N LEU A 65 -6.21 23.74 13.06
CA LEU A 65 -6.95 22.63 12.46
C LEU A 65 -7.49 21.69 13.53
N LYS A 66 -8.75 21.26 13.35
CA LYS A 66 -9.35 20.22 14.18
C LYS A 66 -8.63 18.89 13.97
N ARG A 67 -8.46 18.11 15.04
CA ARG A 67 -7.78 16.80 15.03
C ARG A 67 -8.29 15.85 13.94
N LYS A 68 -9.60 15.84 13.65
CA LYS A 68 -10.20 15.01 12.60
C LYS A 68 -9.68 15.27 11.17
N TYR A 69 -9.02 16.41 10.94
CA TYR A 69 -8.40 16.77 9.66
C TYR A 69 -6.90 16.45 9.58
N THR A 70 -6.29 16.02 10.68
CA THR A 70 -4.86 15.72 10.77
C THR A 70 -4.57 14.30 11.31
N GLN A 71 -5.54 13.69 11.98
CA GLN A 71 -5.44 12.35 12.52
C GLN A 71 -5.83 11.31 11.46
N ILE A 72 -4.83 10.60 10.95
CA ILE A 72 -4.99 9.59 9.90
C ILE A 72 -5.55 8.30 10.49
N LYS A 73 -6.64 7.80 9.91
CA LYS A 73 -7.12 6.42 10.04
C LYS A 73 -6.42 5.56 8.98
N VAL A 74 -5.66 4.55 9.41
CA VAL A 74 -5.01 3.59 8.51
C VAL A 74 -5.81 2.29 8.55
N CYS A 75 -6.35 1.84 7.41
CA CYS A 75 -7.18 0.63 7.33
C CYS A 75 -6.49 -0.44 6.48
N GLN A 76 -6.24 -1.61 7.07
CA GLN A 76 -5.55 -2.73 6.39
C GLN A 76 -6.49 -3.82 5.89
N CYS A 77 -7.80 -3.58 5.88
CA CYS A 77 -8.75 -4.57 5.38
C CYS A 77 -8.44 -4.92 3.92
N THR A 78 -8.81 -6.15 3.52
CA THR A 78 -8.61 -6.68 2.17
C THR A 78 -9.15 -5.75 1.10
N ASN A 79 -10.28 -5.08 1.34
CA ASN A 79 -10.88 -4.13 0.41
C ASN A 79 -9.97 -2.93 0.16
N CYS A 80 -9.51 -2.26 1.22
CA CYS A 80 -8.57 -1.13 1.11
C CYS A 80 -7.26 -1.56 0.46
N ARG A 81 -6.75 -2.73 0.83
CA ARG A 81 -5.49 -3.29 0.34
C ARG A 81 -5.53 -3.51 -1.18
N LEU A 82 -6.49 -4.31 -1.65
CA LEU A 82 -6.64 -4.70 -3.06
C LEU A 82 -7.10 -3.56 -3.97
N GLN A 83 -7.76 -2.54 -3.42
CA GLN A 83 -8.26 -1.39 -4.18
C GLN A 83 -7.25 -0.24 -4.26
N THR A 84 -6.37 -0.09 -3.26
CA THR A 84 -5.24 0.85 -3.34
C THR A 84 -4.02 0.25 -4.05
N GLY A 85 -3.89 -1.09 -4.09
CA GLY A 85 -2.64 -1.76 -4.50
C GLY A 85 -1.55 -1.61 -3.43
N ASN A 86 -1.94 -1.38 -2.18
CA ASN A 86 -1.05 -1.08 -1.09
C ASN A 86 -1.38 -1.91 0.14
N LEU A 87 -0.54 -1.88 1.16
CA LEU A 87 -0.79 -2.65 2.39
C LEU A 87 -1.87 -2.04 3.28
N ALA A 88 -2.26 -0.78 3.04
CA ALA A 88 -3.32 -0.10 3.77
C ALA A 88 -3.90 1.08 2.98
N GLY A 89 -5.16 1.45 3.26
CA GLY A 89 -5.73 2.75 2.92
C GLY A 89 -5.50 3.78 4.03
N TRP A 90 -5.39 5.05 3.67
CA TRP A 90 -5.01 6.15 4.57
C TRP A 90 -6.00 7.30 4.43
N TYR A 91 -6.72 7.62 5.51
CA TYR A 91 -7.88 8.51 5.45
C TYR A 91 -7.87 9.58 6.55
N ILE A 92 -8.36 10.77 6.20
CA ILE A 92 -8.85 11.76 7.18
C ILE A 92 -10.30 12.13 6.85
N GLN A 93 -11.03 12.69 7.80
CA GLN A 93 -12.39 13.18 7.55
C GLN A 93 -12.35 14.35 6.56
N ALA A 94 -13.24 14.38 5.58
CA ALA A 94 -13.41 15.56 4.73
C ALA A 94 -14.06 16.71 5.54
N PRO A 95 -13.60 17.96 5.39
CA PRO A 95 -14.24 19.09 6.08
C PRO A 95 -15.69 19.31 5.69
N GLN A 96 -16.02 19.01 4.43
CA GLN A 96 -17.34 19.11 3.84
C GLN A 96 -17.44 18.14 2.66
N ARG A 97 -18.66 17.95 2.15
CA ARG A 97 -18.93 17.18 0.94
C ARG A 97 -18.25 17.83 -0.28
N PRO A 98 -17.47 17.08 -1.09
CA PRO A 98 -16.79 17.62 -2.28
C PRO A 98 -17.73 17.80 -3.49
N PHE A 99 -18.76 16.96 -3.60
CA PHE A 99 -19.74 16.95 -4.68
C PHE A 99 -20.96 16.12 -4.25
N GLU A 100 -22.08 16.25 -4.97
CA GLU A 100 -23.24 15.38 -4.74
C GLU A 100 -22.96 13.96 -5.21
N PRO A 101 -23.12 12.93 -4.35
CA PRO A 101 -22.68 11.58 -4.68
C PRO A 101 -23.41 10.92 -5.85
N GLU A 102 -24.64 11.33 -6.13
CA GLU A 102 -25.46 10.83 -7.23
C GLU A 102 -24.96 11.35 -8.59
N THR A 103 -24.19 12.44 -8.57
CA THR A 103 -23.64 13.08 -9.77
C THR A 103 -22.17 13.47 -9.56
N PRO A 104 -21.26 12.49 -9.42
CA PRO A 104 -19.84 12.77 -9.25
C PRO A 104 -19.25 13.40 -10.53
N PRO A 105 -18.20 14.25 -10.41
CA PRO A 105 -17.52 14.81 -11.57
C PRO A 105 -17.04 13.75 -12.56
N ALA A 106 -17.19 14.01 -13.87
CA ALA A 106 -16.85 13.05 -14.93
C ALA A 106 -15.35 12.69 -14.99
N SER A 107 -14.48 13.51 -14.38
CA SER A 107 -13.05 13.25 -14.22
C SER A 107 -12.72 12.25 -13.09
N LEU A 108 -13.73 11.81 -12.35
CA LEU A 108 -13.65 10.78 -11.32
C LEU A 108 -14.39 9.51 -11.76
N THR A 109 -13.83 8.37 -11.41
CA THR A 109 -14.53 7.09 -11.44
C THR A 109 -15.03 6.80 -10.03
N ALA A 110 -16.34 6.62 -9.87
CA ALA A 110 -16.95 6.08 -8.66
C ALA A 110 -16.94 4.55 -8.72
N TYR A 111 -16.43 3.92 -7.67
CA TYR A 111 -16.35 2.47 -7.56
C TYR A 111 -16.92 2.01 -6.22
N ALA A 112 -18.05 1.30 -6.27
CA ALA A 112 -18.61 0.60 -5.12
C ALA A 112 -17.67 -0.53 -4.73
N VAL A 113 -17.01 -0.38 -3.58
CA VAL A 113 -16.09 -1.37 -3.02
C VAL A 113 -16.91 -2.49 -2.39
N GLU A 114 -17.91 -2.12 -1.62
CA GLU A 114 -18.94 -2.97 -1.02
C GLU A 114 -20.19 -2.10 -0.78
N ASP A 115 -21.26 -2.70 -0.28
CA ASP A 115 -22.50 -1.97 0.02
C ASP A 115 -22.23 -0.86 1.06
N GLY A 116 -22.68 0.36 0.75
CA GLY A 116 -22.44 1.53 1.58
C GLY A 116 -21.02 2.13 1.51
N LEU A 117 -20.09 1.53 0.77
CA LEU A 117 -18.71 2.02 0.65
C LEU A 117 -18.33 2.28 -0.82
N THR A 118 -18.09 3.55 -1.15
CA THR A 118 -17.68 3.96 -2.50
C THR A 118 -16.36 4.70 -2.48
N HIS A 119 -15.41 4.30 -3.33
CA HIS A 119 -14.17 5.03 -3.54
C HIS A 119 -14.21 5.80 -4.87
N TYR A 120 -13.65 7.01 -4.85
CA TYR A 120 -13.57 7.88 -6.02
C TYR A 120 -12.11 8.14 -6.37
N PHE A 121 -11.74 7.82 -7.60
CA PHE A 121 -10.38 7.96 -8.11
C PHE A 121 -10.35 8.66 -9.45
N CYS A 122 -9.24 9.33 -9.76
CA CYS A 122 -9.07 10.02 -11.04
C CYS A 122 -9.05 9.01 -12.19
N ASN A 123 -9.91 9.22 -13.19
CA ASN A 123 -10.00 8.32 -14.35
C ASN A 123 -8.75 8.34 -15.27
N LYS A 124 -7.87 9.33 -15.11
CA LYS A 124 -6.62 9.49 -15.88
C LYS A 124 -5.40 8.86 -15.20
N CYS A 125 -5.13 9.20 -13.94
CA CYS A 125 -3.93 8.76 -13.23
C CYS A 125 -4.20 7.75 -12.10
N SER A 126 -5.46 7.40 -11.86
CA SER A 126 -5.92 6.49 -10.80
C SER A 126 -5.70 6.93 -9.35
N SER A 127 -5.18 8.13 -9.11
CA SER A 127 -5.09 8.71 -7.75
C SER A 127 -6.42 8.59 -7.02
N LYS A 128 -6.40 7.92 -5.87
CA LYS A 128 -7.55 7.82 -4.97
C LYS A 128 -7.66 9.15 -4.22
N LEU A 129 -8.83 9.78 -4.28
CA LEU A 129 -9.04 11.11 -3.70
C LEU A 129 -10.05 11.07 -2.57
N PHE A 130 -11.17 10.38 -2.78
CA PHE A 130 -12.28 10.35 -1.83
C PHE A 130 -12.75 8.93 -1.55
N ARG A 131 -13.20 8.72 -0.32
CA ARG A 131 -13.95 7.56 0.12
C ARG A 131 -15.26 8.06 0.72
N ARG A 132 -16.39 7.46 0.35
CA ARG A 132 -17.70 7.69 0.96
C ARG A 132 -18.10 6.45 1.73
N GLU A 133 -18.31 6.59 3.02
CA GLU A 133 -18.98 5.63 3.89
C GLU A 133 -20.40 6.17 4.13
N GLU A 134 -21.44 5.48 3.64
CA GLU A 134 -22.83 5.88 3.85
C GLU A 134 -23.17 5.92 5.33
N ASN A 135 -23.75 7.03 5.79
CA ASN A 135 -24.10 7.24 7.18
C ASN A 135 -25.41 8.02 7.26
N ALA A 136 -26.52 7.29 7.34
CA ALA A 136 -27.86 7.87 7.41
C ALA A 136 -28.05 8.83 8.59
N SER A 137 -27.30 8.65 9.67
CA SER A 137 -27.38 9.49 10.87
C SER A 137 -26.56 10.77 10.77
N GLN A 138 -25.50 10.79 9.95
CA GLN A 138 -24.58 11.93 9.78
C GLN A 138 -24.15 12.07 8.31
N PRO A 139 -25.08 12.41 7.40
CA PRO A 139 -24.83 12.48 5.95
C PRO A 139 -23.77 13.52 5.55
N GLU A 140 -23.49 14.50 6.42
CA GLU A 140 -22.44 15.50 6.24
C GLU A 140 -21.03 14.97 6.54
N GLN A 141 -20.90 13.79 7.15
CA GLN A 141 -19.65 13.16 7.56
C GLN A 141 -19.33 11.88 6.76
N GLU A 142 -20.02 11.63 5.65
CA GLU A 142 -19.81 10.43 4.85
C GLU A 142 -18.49 10.42 4.08
N PHE A 143 -17.92 11.61 3.78
CA PHE A 143 -16.72 11.73 2.96
C PHE A 143 -15.42 11.76 3.77
N TRP A 144 -14.46 11.00 3.25
CA TRP A 144 -13.08 10.89 3.73
C TRP A 144 -12.11 11.21 2.59
N LEU A 145 -10.97 11.78 2.93
CA LEU A 145 -9.91 12.15 1.99
C LEU A 145 -8.77 11.15 2.07
N PHE A 146 -8.32 10.65 0.92
CA PHE A 146 -7.11 9.85 0.80
C PHE A 146 -5.87 10.74 1.02
N THR A 147 -5.16 10.52 2.12
CA THR A 147 -4.19 11.52 2.63
C THR A 147 -2.99 11.74 1.71
N GLY A 148 -2.61 10.75 0.89
CA GLY A 148 -1.50 10.88 -0.06
C GLY A 148 -1.71 11.97 -1.13
N CYS A 149 -2.97 12.39 -1.33
CA CYS A 149 -3.39 13.46 -2.24
C CYS A 149 -3.71 14.79 -1.55
N VAL A 150 -3.66 14.83 -0.21
CA VAL A 150 -4.05 15.99 0.59
C VAL A 150 -2.87 16.96 0.73
N THR A 151 -3.11 18.25 0.86
CA THR A 151 -2.17 19.22 1.41
C THR A 151 -2.88 19.96 2.53
N ILE A 152 -2.24 19.98 3.70
CA ILE A 152 -2.72 20.76 4.85
C ILE A 152 -1.80 21.95 5.10
N PRO A 153 -2.29 22.99 5.78
CA PRO A 153 -1.51 24.12 6.25
C PRO A 153 -0.19 23.71 6.92
N THR A 154 0.91 24.39 6.59
CA THR A 154 2.28 24.00 6.98
C THR A 154 2.55 24.02 8.49
N LYS A 155 1.72 24.72 9.26
CA LYS A 155 1.78 24.74 10.73
C LYS A 155 1.19 23.48 11.39
N ALA A 156 0.44 22.67 10.64
CA ALA A 156 -0.13 21.42 11.12
C ALA A 156 0.76 20.23 10.73
N ARG A 157 0.59 19.10 11.43
CA ARG A 157 1.26 17.83 11.12
C ARG A 157 0.23 16.71 11.10
N PHE A 158 0.41 15.77 10.19
CA PHE A 158 -0.33 14.52 10.23
C PHE A 158 0.15 13.65 11.38
N GLN A 159 -0.78 12.93 11.99
CA GLN A 159 -0.50 11.94 13.02
C GLN A 159 -1.31 10.70 12.71
N ILE A 160 -0.70 9.52 12.78
CA ILE A 160 -1.45 8.27 12.70
C ILE A 160 -2.26 8.15 13.99
N GLY A 161 -3.58 8.16 13.84
CA GLY A 161 -4.49 8.05 14.97
C GLY A 161 -4.55 6.63 15.49
N PHE A 162 -4.83 5.71 14.59
CA PHE A 162 -4.89 4.27 14.83
C PHE A 162 -4.79 3.52 13.51
N ILE A 163 -4.43 2.26 13.61
CA ILE A 163 -4.47 1.29 12.52
C ILE A 163 -5.59 0.29 12.82
N CYS A 164 -6.56 0.15 11.93
CA CYS A 164 -7.71 -0.74 12.11
C CYS A 164 -7.75 -1.88 11.09
N CYS A 165 -8.62 -2.85 11.36
CA CYS A 165 -8.82 -4.04 10.54
C CYS A 165 -7.55 -4.88 10.39
N VAL A 166 -6.77 -4.97 11.46
CA VAL A 166 -5.65 -5.90 11.54
C VAL A 166 -6.23 -7.30 11.75
N ASP A 167 -5.98 -8.20 10.82
CA ASP A 167 -6.41 -9.59 10.93
C ASP A 167 -5.50 -10.33 11.91
N ARG A 168 -6.06 -10.83 13.02
CA ARG A 168 -5.30 -11.56 14.03
C ARG A 168 -4.75 -12.89 13.52
N GLU A 169 -5.23 -13.41 12.41
CA GLU A 169 -4.71 -14.62 11.77
C GLU A 169 -3.69 -14.32 10.66
N SER A 170 -3.37 -13.04 10.41
CA SER A 170 -2.35 -12.61 9.46
C SER A 170 -1.02 -12.28 10.14
N ASP A 171 -0.03 -11.90 9.34
CA ASP A 171 1.28 -11.42 9.80
C ASP A 171 1.27 -9.97 10.33
N GLY A 172 0.12 -9.40 10.67
CA GLY A 172 0.03 -8.00 11.13
C GLY A 172 0.30 -6.93 10.06
N GLY A 173 0.70 -7.33 8.84
CA GLY A 173 0.88 -6.45 7.69
C GLY A 173 1.73 -5.21 7.96
N LEU A 174 1.23 -4.05 7.52
CA LEU A 174 1.92 -2.77 7.70
C LEU A 174 1.92 -2.31 9.17
N ALA A 175 1.04 -2.86 10.01
CA ALA A 175 0.91 -2.42 11.41
C ALA A 175 2.18 -2.80 12.21
N ALA A 176 2.77 -3.94 11.88
CA ALA A 176 4.01 -4.43 12.47
C ALA A 176 5.22 -3.49 12.27
N TRP A 177 5.16 -2.59 11.28
CA TRP A 177 6.23 -1.63 10.94
C TRP A 177 5.95 -0.18 11.36
N LEU A 178 4.85 0.08 12.06
CA LEU A 178 4.46 1.42 12.49
C LEU A 178 4.31 1.46 14.02
N PRO A 179 5.41 1.57 14.79
CA PRO A 179 5.40 1.45 16.24
C PRO A 179 4.70 2.63 16.92
N ASN A 180 4.33 2.47 18.19
CA ASN A 180 3.76 3.54 19.03
C ASN A 180 2.44 4.14 18.49
N VAL A 181 1.66 3.34 17.78
CA VAL A 181 0.29 3.68 17.37
C VAL A 181 -0.68 2.70 17.98
N GLU A 182 -1.94 3.11 18.11
CA GLU A 182 -3.01 2.19 18.53
C GLU A 182 -3.36 1.25 17.39
N TYR A 183 -3.39 -0.06 17.67
CA TYR A 183 -3.78 -1.09 16.70
C TYR A 183 -5.14 -1.67 17.11
N ARG A 184 -6.00 -1.92 16.12
CA ARG A 184 -7.31 -2.51 16.33
C ARG A 184 -7.56 -3.64 15.33
N ASP A 185 -8.15 -4.71 15.82
CA ASP A 185 -8.50 -5.85 14.99
C ASP A 185 -9.74 -5.58 14.12
N THR A 186 -10.21 -6.61 13.43
CA THR A 186 -11.41 -6.57 12.58
C THR A 186 -12.70 -6.32 13.37
N LYS A 187 -12.69 -6.48 14.69
CA LYS A 187 -13.81 -6.23 15.61
C LYS A 187 -13.62 -4.96 16.44
N ASP A 188 -12.69 -4.09 16.03
CA ASP A 188 -12.32 -2.84 16.71
C ASP A 188 -11.72 -3.04 18.12
N ALA A 189 -11.35 -4.27 18.50
CA ALA A 189 -10.70 -4.52 19.78
C ALA A 189 -9.19 -4.19 19.69
N ILE A 190 -8.66 -3.59 20.76
CA ILE A 190 -7.26 -3.18 20.82
C ILE A 190 -6.35 -4.42 20.70
N ILE A 191 -5.31 -4.29 19.87
CA ILE A 191 -4.23 -5.26 19.74
C ILE A 191 -2.98 -4.66 20.41
N THR A 192 -2.35 -5.43 21.28
CA THR A 192 -1.09 -5.03 21.91
C THR A 192 0.12 -5.32 21.00
N THR A 193 1.27 -4.70 21.29
CA THR A 193 2.51 -5.04 20.58
C THR A 193 2.90 -6.51 20.76
N GLU A 194 2.62 -7.10 21.92
CA GLU A 194 2.85 -8.52 22.20
C GLU A 194 1.94 -9.42 21.34
N ASP A 195 0.66 -9.07 21.20
CA ASP A 195 -0.25 -9.77 20.29
C ASP A 195 0.29 -9.75 18.86
N MET A 196 0.78 -8.60 18.38
CA MET A 196 1.36 -8.45 17.05
C MET A 196 2.58 -9.37 16.86
N GLN A 197 3.44 -9.51 17.86
CA GLN A 197 4.59 -10.41 17.82
C GLN A 197 4.16 -11.88 17.79
N ASN A 198 3.14 -12.24 18.58
CA ASN A 198 2.54 -13.58 18.58
C ASN A 198 1.82 -13.91 17.27
N MET A 199 1.32 -12.92 16.55
CA MET A 199 0.77 -13.09 15.20
C MET A 199 1.86 -13.47 14.20
N GLU A 200 3.00 -12.76 14.22
CA GLU A 200 4.12 -13.05 13.31
C GLU A 200 4.73 -14.43 13.53
N SER A 201 4.97 -14.81 14.80
CA SER A 201 5.63 -16.08 15.14
C SER A 201 4.80 -17.32 14.78
N ARG A 202 3.47 -17.21 14.71
CA ARG A 202 2.59 -18.31 14.28
C ARG A 202 2.75 -18.70 12.81
N LEU A 203 3.25 -17.79 11.98
CA LEU A 203 3.39 -18.00 10.55
C LEU A 203 4.77 -18.54 10.15
N ASP A 204 5.74 -18.44 11.06
CA ASP A 204 7.05 -19.06 10.90
C ASP A 204 7.00 -20.55 11.31
N PRO A 205 7.62 -21.46 10.55
CA PRO A 205 7.74 -22.85 10.99
C PRO A 205 8.60 -22.90 12.27
N PRO A 206 8.26 -23.75 13.25
CA PRO A 206 8.99 -23.82 14.51
C PRO A 206 10.47 -24.13 14.27
N ILE A 207 11.34 -23.36 14.92
CA ILE A 207 12.80 -23.53 14.86
C ILE A 207 13.16 -24.91 15.41
N GLY A 208 13.74 -25.78 14.57
CA GLY A 208 14.41 -27.00 15.02
C GLY A 208 13.64 -28.32 14.91
N GLN A 209 12.60 -28.42 14.07
CA GLN A 209 12.19 -29.74 13.57
C GLN A 209 12.71 -29.92 12.16
N GLU A 210 13.73 -30.78 12.01
CA GLU A 210 14.03 -31.41 10.73
C GLU A 210 12.71 -31.94 10.18
N SER A 211 12.39 -31.56 8.94
CA SER A 211 11.33 -32.22 8.19
C SER A 211 11.76 -33.69 8.02
N GLU A 212 11.36 -34.55 8.96
CA GLU A 212 11.26 -35.97 8.65
C GLU A 212 10.42 -36.07 7.39
N GLY A 213 11.00 -36.74 6.40
CA GLY A 213 10.56 -36.69 5.02
C GLY A 213 9.06 -36.84 4.90
N SER A 214 8.50 -35.99 4.04
CA SER A 214 7.25 -36.21 3.33
C SER A 214 6.83 -37.68 3.36
N GLU A 215 5.68 -37.96 3.97
CA GLU A 215 4.90 -39.18 3.74
C GLU A 215 4.38 -39.21 2.28
N GLU A 216 5.27 -39.05 1.30
CA GLU A 216 5.09 -39.48 -0.08
C GLU A 216 5.30 -41.01 -0.13
N ARG A 217 4.41 -41.77 0.53
CA ARG A 217 4.31 -43.22 0.29
C ARG A 217 3.07 -43.86 0.91
N GLN A 218 1.88 -43.29 0.72
CA GLN A 218 0.65 -44.06 0.96
C GLN A 218 -0.60 -43.61 0.17
N VAL A 219 -0.47 -42.77 -0.87
CA VAL A 219 -1.61 -42.33 -1.69
C VAL A 219 -1.67 -43.02 -3.06
N THR A 220 -0.62 -43.73 -3.48
CA THR A 220 -0.58 -44.43 -4.79
C THR A 220 -1.12 -45.86 -4.79
N GLU A 221 -1.53 -46.43 -3.65
CA GLU A 221 -2.19 -47.75 -3.61
C GLU A 221 -3.71 -47.68 -3.40
N GLU A 222 -4.26 -46.66 -2.72
CA GLU A 222 -5.73 -46.56 -2.53
C GLU A 222 -6.51 -46.07 -3.77
N ILE A 223 -5.83 -45.40 -4.72
CA ILE A 223 -6.48 -44.94 -5.97
C ILE A 223 -6.70 -46.11 -6.95
N ASN A 224 -5.88 -47.17 -6.88
CA ASN A 224 -6.01 -48.35 -7.75
C ASN A 224 -7.09 -49.36 -7.32
N ASP A 225 -7.66 -49.21 -6.11
CA ASP A 225 -8.77 -50.04 -5.62
C ASP A 225 -10.15 -49.38 -5.81
N ARG A 226 -10.20 -48.04 -5.92
CA ARG A 226 -11.45 -47.32 -6.18
C ARG A 226 -11.88 -47.34 -7.66
N GLU A 227 -10.96 -47.55 -8.60
CA GLU A 227 -11.30 -47.69 -10.02
C GLU A 227 -11.72 -49.11 -10.43
N ARG A 228 -11.45 -50.13 -9.60
CA ARG A 228 -11.86 -51.52 -9.85
C ARG A 228 -13.31 -51.84 -9.46
N ASN A 229 -13.93 -51.01 -8.61
CA ASN A 229 -15.30 -51.23 -8.11
C ASN A 229 -16.39 -50.35 -8.78
N ARG A 230 -16.06 -49.59 -9.84
CA ARG A 230 -17.04 -48.81 -10.63
C ARG A 230 -17.71 -49.57 -11.77
N HIS A 231 -17.58 -50.90 -11.82
CA HIS A 231 -18.36 -51.76 -12.72
C HIS A 231 -19.17 -52.78 -11.91
N SER A 232 -20.15 -52.29 -11.15
CA SER A 232 -21.36 -53.06 -10.85
C SER A 232 -22.43 -52.13 -10.26
N ASN A 233 -23.67 -52.35 -10.73
CA ASN A 233 -24.93 -51.83 -10.23
C ASN A 233 -25.34 -50.42 -10.68
N ALA A 234 -25.80 -50.41 -11.94
CA ALA A 234 -26.99 -49.68 -12.33
C ALA A 234 -28.24 -50.20 -11.59
N ASN A 235 -29.27 -49.33 -11.54
CA ASN A 235 -30.65 -49.51 -11.07
C ASN A 235 -30.92 -49.30 -9.56
N GLN A 236 -31.53 -48.16 -9.21
CA GLN A 236 -32.99 -48.06 -8.99
C GLN A 236 -33.41 -46.64 -8.56
N ILE A 237 -34.55 -46.23 -9.10
CA ILE A 237 -35.34 -45.02 -8.82
C ILE A 237 -36.27 -45.34 -7.62
N THR A 238 -36.52 -44.40 -6.70
CA THR A 238 -37.85 -43.87 -6.28
C THR A 238 -37.81 -43.01 -5.00
N ASP A 239 -38.39 -41.81 -5.13
CA ASP A 239 -39.44 -41.16 -4.31
C ASP A 239 -39.20 -40.65 -2.86
N GLY A 240 -39.33 -39.31 -2.72
CA GLY A 240 -40.29 -38.60 -1.85
C GLY A 240 -40.28 -38.75 -0.33
N SER A 241 -40.01 -37.66 0.40
CA SER A 241 -40.89 -37.16 1.49
C SER A 241 -40.41 -35.82 2.09
N GLN A 242 -41.38 -34.89 2.23
CA GLN A 242 -41.33 -33.63 2.98
C GLN A 242 -41.41 -33.86 4.50
N VAL A 243 -40.82 -32.98 5.32
CA VAL A 243 -41.37 -32.60 6.63
C VAL A 243 -41.01 -31.14 6.95
N ALA A 244 -42.01 -30.39 7.44
CA ALA A 244 -41.96 -29.02 7.92
C ALA A 244 -42.13 -28.98 9.45
N PHE A 245 -41.57 -27.99 10.16
CA PHE A 245 -41.93 -27.46 11.49
C PHE A 245 -40.92 -26.32 11.82
N SER A 246 -41.17 -25.25 12.57
CA SER A 246 -42.30 -24.34 12.87
C SER A 246 -41.69 -23.23 13.75
N ASP A 247 -42.16 -21.99 13.60
CA ASP A 247 -41.81 -20.79 14.37
C ASP A 247 -41.94 -20.92 15.89
N ASN A 248 -41.14 -20.12 16.61
CA ASN A 248 -41.58 -19.20 17.68
C ASN A 248 -40.41 -18.29 18.10
N GLY A 249 -40.65 -16.98 18.11
CA GLY A 249 -39.71 -15.94 18.55
C GLY A 249 -39.88 -15.54 20.02
N GLU A 250 -38.97 -14.67 20.50
CA GLU A 250 -39.23 -13.50 21.36
C GLU A 250 -37.94 -12.70 21.63
N ASP A 251 -38.14 -11.41 21.89
CA ASP A 251 -37.24 -10.26 21.75
C ASP A 251 -36.14 -10.08 22.83
N GLY A 252 -35.10 -9.31 22.48
CA GLY A 252 -34.08 -8.81 23.41
C GLY A 252 -33.12 -7.80 22.75
N ASP A 253 -33.29 -6.53 23.13
CA ASP A 253 -32.65 -5.30 22.67
C ASP A 253 -31.18 -5.13 23.14
N SER A 254 -30.24 -4.87 22.22
CA SER A 254 -28.95 -4.19 22.49
C SER A 254 -28.22 -3.85 21.17
N ASP A 255 -27.97 -2.56 20.95
CA ASP A 255 -27.17 -1.98 19.86
C ASP A 255 -25.75 -2.59 19.79
N GLU A 256 -25.48 -3.35 18.73
CA GLU A 256 -24.19 -3.95 18.40
C GLU A 256 -23.94 -3.78 16.89
N CYS A 257 -22.74 -3.33 16.50
CA CYS A 257 -22.26 -3.37 15.12
C CYS A 257 -22.19 -4.84 14.66
N ARG A 258 -23.26 -5.33 14.05
CA ARG A 258 -23.39 -6.71 13.57
C ARG A 258 -23.29 -6.73 12.04
N GLU A 259 -22.39 -7.57 11.55
CA GLU A 259 -22.27 -7.93 10.14
C GLU A 259 -23.62 -8.42 9.56
N PRO A 260 -23.94 -8.18 8.28
CA PRO A 260 -24.94 -8.98 7.62
C PRO A 260 -24.38 -10.39 7.36
N SER A 261 -25.01 -11.36 8.01
CA SER A 261 -24.87 -12.80 7.75
C SER A 261 -24.93 -13.11 6.26
N SER A 262 -23.99 -13.94 5.80
CA SER A 262 -23.94 -14.66 4.51
C SER A 262 -25.25 -14.62 3.70
N ALA A 263 -25.33 -13.71 2.72
CA ALA A 263 -26.41 -13.72 1.73
C ALA A 263 -26.25 -14.91 0.76
N PRO A 264 -27.36 -15.50 0.28
CA PRO A 264 -27.35 -16.78 -0.42
C PRO A 264 -26.75 -16.66 -1.82
N ARG A 265 -25.99 -17.69 -2.19
CA ARG A 265 -25.36 -17.87 -3.50
C ARG A 265 -26.44 -17.89 -4.59
N ASN A 266 -26.54 -16.80 -5.35
CA ASN A 266 -27.16 -16.86 -6.68
C ASN A 266 -26.10 -17.33 -7.68
N SER A 267 -26.41 -18.46 -8.30
CA SER A 267 -25.59 -19.19 -9.25
C SER A 267 -25.41 -18.43 -10.56
N VAL A 268 -24.17 -17.99 -10.84
CA VAL A 268 -23.65 -17.91 -12.21
C VAL A 268 -22.12 -18.14 -12.19
N ASP A 269 -21.71 -19.10 -13.01
CA ASP A 269 -20.39 -19.37 -13.60
C ASP A 269 -19.25 -20.07 -12.82
N SER A 270 -18.81 -21.16 -13.47
CA SER A 270 -17.81 -22.14 -13.10
C SER A 270 -16.37 -21.66 -13.32
N LEU A 271 -15.96 -20.62 -12.60
CA LEU A 271 -14.56 -20.28 -12.35
C LEU A 271 -14.43 -20.06 -10.84
N GLY A 272 -13.52 -20.80 -10.18
CA GLY A 272 -13.49 -21.02 -8.73
C GLY A 272 -13.77 -19.80 -7.84
N SER A 273 -14.44 -20.05 -6.70
CA SER A 273 -14.82 -19.05 -5.70
C SER A 273 -13.71 -18.05 -5.36
N GLU A 274 -14.07 -16.82 -4.96
CA GLU A 274 -13.14 -15.75 -4.57
C GLU A 274 -12.01 -16.17 -3.62
N ALA A 275 -12.26 -17.16 -2.76
CA ALA A 275 -11.29 -17.77 -1.84
C ALA A 275 -10.13 -18.52 -2.55
N ASN A 276 -10.31 -18.98 -3.79
CA ASN A 276 -9.32 -19.77 -4.53
C ASN A 276 -8.24 -18.90 -5.22
N TRP A 277 -8.28 -17.57 -5.09
CA TRP A 277 -7.36 -16.64 -5.76
C TRP A 277 -6.39 -15.90 -4.84
N CYS A 278 -6.54 -16.05 -3.52
CA CYS A 278 -5.53 -15.62 -2.55
C CYS A 278 -4.74 -16.87 -2.16
N GLY A 279 -3.42 -16.89 -2.39
CA GLY A 279 -2.63 -18.10 -2.15
C GLY A 279 -1.45 -18.34 -3.07
N GLU A 280 -0.85 -19.51 -2.87
CA GLU A 280 -0.03 -20.17 -3.88
C GLU A 280 -0.94 -21.09 -4.70
N ASP A 281 -0.74 -21.14 -6.02
CA ASP A 281 -1.47 -22.12 -6.85
C ASP A 281 -0.92 -23.54 -6.66
N TYR A 282 -1.56 -24.55 -7.28
CA TYR A 282 -1.12 -25.96 -7.19
C TYR A 282 0.33 -26.19 -7.66
N ALA A 283 0.93 -25.25 -8.38
CA ALA A 283 2.32 -25.29 -8.84
C ALA A 283 3.25 -24.43 -7.97
N GLY A 284 2.79 -23.97 -6.81
CA GLY A 284 3.57 -23.16 -5.87
C GLY A 284 3.90 -21.76 -6.40
N ARG A 285 3.00 -21.14 -7.16
CA ARG A 285 3.17 -19.77 -7.70
C ARG A 285 2.33 -18.77 -6.92
N LEU A 286 2.91 -17.64 -6.54
CA LEU A 286 2.22 -16.60 -5.78
C LEU A 286 1.17 -15.91 -6.64
N MET A 287 -0.07 -15.88 -6.15
CA MET A 287 -1.19 -15.26 -6.84
C MET A 287 -1.41 -13.84 -6.34
N GLY A 288 -1.67 -12.93 -7.28
CA GLY A 288 -2.05 -11.55 -7.01
C GLY A 288 -3.31 -11.15 -7.76
N ARG A 289 -4.09 -10.23 -7.18
CA ARG A 289 -5.30 -9.71 -7.82
C ARG A 289 -5.59 -8.27 -7.43
N CYS A 290 -6.29 -7.55 -8.30
CA CYS A 290 -6.97 -6.33 -7.91
C CYS A 290 -8.30 -6.64 -7.22
N HIS A 291 -8.91 -5.62 -6.59
CA HIS A 291 -10.20 -5.75 -5.88
C HIS A 291 -11.29 -6.40 -6.73
N CYS A 292 -11.50 -5.92 -7.96
CA CYS A 292 -12.57 -6.42 -8.84
C CYS A 292 -12.21 -7.70 -9.62
N MET A 293 -11.05 -8.31 -9.34
CA MET A 293 -10.54 -9.55 -9.96
C MET A 293 -10.31 -9.51 -11.48
N LYS A 294 -10.48 -8.36 -12.15
CA LYS A 294 -10.21 -8.25 -13.59
C LYS A 294 -8.72 -8.32 -13.93
N VAL A 295 -7.88 -7.76 -13.07
CA VAL A 295 -6.42 -7.93 -13.14
C VAL A 295 -6.02 -9.01 -12.16
N ARG A 296 -5.45 -10.09 -12.69
CA ARG A 296 -4.92 -11.23 -11.95
C ARG A 296 -3.51 -11.50 -12.43
N LEU A 297 -2.60 -11.67 -11.49
CA LEU A 297 -1.19 -11.89 -11.71
C LEU A 297 -0.78 -13.20 -11.08
N ARG A 298 0.19 -13.87 -11.71
CA ARG A 298 0.83 -15.04 -11.14
C ARG A 298 2.34 -14.87 -11.21
N LEU A 299 3.00 -15.03 -10.07
CA LEU A 299 4.45 -14.91 -9.94
C LEU A 299 5.08 -16.28 -9.76
N SER A 300 6.05 -16.60 -10.61
CA SER A 300 6.95 -17.74 -10.39
C SER A 300 8.16 -17.31 -9.58
N ARG A 301 8.75 -18.22 -8.78
CA ARG A 301 10.02 -17.95 -8.09
C ARG A 301 11.13 -17.64 -9.08
N GLN A 302 12.06 -16.79 -8.65
CA GLN A 302 13.30 -16.57 -9.37
C GLN A 302 14.14 -17.83 -9.34
N LYS A 303 14.64 -18.23 -10.51
CA LYS A 303 15.53 -19.40 -10.65
C LYS A 303 16.99 -18.99 -10.76
N GLY A 304 17.27 -17.69 -10.76
CA GLY A 304 18.59 -17.15 -11.05
C GLY A 304 19.02 -17.45 -12.48
N ALA A 305 18.06 -17.64 -13.40
CA ALA A 305 18.33 -17.89 -14.81
C ALA A 305 19.03 -16.68 -15.46
N ILE A 306 19.69 -16.87 -16.60
CA ILE A 306 20.44 -15.79 -17.26
C ILE A 306 19.52 -14.64 -17.68
N GLU A 307 18.27 -14.95 -18.02
CA GLU A 307 17.23 -14.00 -18.41
C GLU A 307 16.79 -13.09 -17.26
N GLU A 308 17.01 -13.51 -16.00
CA GLU A 308 16.68 -12.75 -14.79
C GLU A 308 17.81 -11.80 -14.35
N ARG A 309 18.93 -11.77 -15.10
CA ARG A 309 20.14 -11.00 -14.80
C ARG A 309 20.61 -10.20 -16.02
N GLU A 310 21.62 -9.35 -15.82
CA GLU A 310 22.26 -8.64 -16.93
C GLU A 310 22.85 -9.63 -17.96
N PRO A 311 22.75 -9.35 -19.27
CA PRO A 311 22.22 -8.13 -19.90
C PRO A 311 20.71 -8.18 -20.21
N TYR A 312 20.00 -9.24 -19.84
CA TYR A 312 18.58 -9.43 -20.20
C TYR A 312 17.63 -8.70 -19.27
N THR A 313 17.96 -8.61 -17.99
CA THR A 313 17.27 -7.77 -17.02
C THR A 313 18.27 -6.77 -16.45
N ILE A 314 17.99 -5.48 -16.62
CA ILE A 314 18.88 -4.39 -16.24
C ILE A 314 18.08 -3.39 -15.42
N ALA A 315 18.63 -2.93 -14.30
CA ALA A 315 18.10 -1.80 -13.57
C ALA A 315 19.23 -1.01 -12.91
N GLY A 316 19.13 0.31 -12.96
CA GLY A 316 19.96 1.17 -12.13
C GLY A 316 19.75 0.90 -10.64
N ASP A 317 20.60 1.51 -9.82
CA ASP A 317 20.51 1.36 -8.37
C ASP A 317 19.16 1.85 -7.85
N THR A 318 18.56 1.08 -6.92
CA THR A 318 17.34 1.49 -6.24
C THR A 318 17.66 2.42 -5.07
N ASP A 319 16.84 3.45 -4.86
CA ASP A 319 17.00 4.40 -3.74
C ASP A 319 16.89 3.72 -2.36
N LEU A 320 16.28 2.53 -2.28
CA LEU A 320 16.32 1.69 -1.08
C LEU A 320 17.75 1.33 -0.67
N VAL A 321 18.60 0.95 -1.63
CA VAL A 321 19.96 0.45 -1.38
C VAL A 321 20.98 1.59 -1.49
N ILE A 322 20.84 2.44 -2.51
CA ILE A 322 21.75 3.57 -2.77
C ILE A 322 20.90 4.83 -2.92
N PRO A 323 20.89 5.74 -1.91
CA PRO A 323 20.08 6.96 -1.95
C PRO A 323 20.34 7.81 -3.19
N TYR A 324 19.30 8.41 -3.76
CA TYR A 324 19.40 9.19 -5.01
C TYR A 324 20.40 10.37 -4.92
N TRP A 325 20.58 10.95 -3.74
CA TRP A 325 21.49 12.07 -3.48
C TRP A 325 22.93 11.64 -3.20
N SER A 326 23.22 10.33 -3.14
CA SER A 326 24.58 9.83 -2.90
C SER A 326 25.51 10.22 -4.07
N ARG A 327 26.64 10.86 -3.76
CA ARG A 327 27.59 11.33 -4.78
C ARG A 327 28.24 10.14 -5.49
N GLU A 328 28.53 10.29 -6.78
CA GLU A 328 29.20 9.27 -7.62
C GLU A 328 30.46 8.67 -7.00
N HIS A 329 31.19 9.41 -6.17
CA HIS A 329 32.44 8.96 -5.53
C HIS A 329 32.25 8.11 -4.26
N ILE A 330 31.02 7.93 -3.77
CA ILE A 330 30.68 7.06 -2.63
C ILE A 330 29.83 5.87 -3.10
N ARG A 331 29.51 5.77 -4.39
CA ARG A 331 28.88 4.56 -4.94
C ARG A 331 29.83 3.40 -4.64
N PRO A 332 29.43 2.40 -3.84
CA PRO A 332 30.17 1.15 -3.84
C PRO A 332 30.27 0.74 -5.30
N THR A 333 31.47 0.40 -5.78
CA THR A 333 31.56 -0.40 -7.01
C THR A 333 30.59 -1.55 -6.80
N PRO A 334 29.61 -1.80 -7.70
CA PRO A 334 28.74 -2.97 -7.55
C PRO A 334 29.67 -4.12 -7.24
N SER A 335 29.55 -4.73 -6.06
CA SER A 335 30.32 -5.92 -5.81
C SER A 335 29.93 -6.84 -6.97
N MET A 336 30.91 -7.33 -7.71
CA MET A 336 30.68 -8.34 -8.75
C MET A 336 30.21 -9.67 -8.11
N ASP A 337 29.64 -9.62 -6.90
CA ASP A 337 28.84 -10.71 -6.34
C ASP A 337 27.59 -10.84 -7.22
N LEU A 338 27.47 -12.03 -7.79
CA LEU A 338 26.80 -12.33 -9.05
C LEU A 338 25.25 -12.26 -9.00
N THR A 339 24.67 -11.69 -7.94
CA THR A 339 23.22 -11.67 -7.68
C THR A 339 22.69 -10.24 -7.79
N PRO A 340 21.78 -9.96 -8.75
CA PRO A 340 21.18 -8.64 -8.89
C PRO A 340 20.44 -8.17 -7.63
N TRP A 341 20.41 -6.87 -7.36
CA TRP A 341 19.87 -6.30 -6.11
C TRP A 341 18.39 -6.63 -5.84
N TRP A 342 17.61 -6.87 -6.90
CA TRP A 342 16.20 -7.27 -6.83
C TRP A 342 16.00 -8.75 -6.44
N THR A 343 17.07 -9.55 -6.43
CA THR A 343 17.05 -10.98 -6.14
C THR A 343 17.64 -11.24 -4.77
N ARG A 344 16.91 -11.97 -3.93
CA ARG A 344 17.33 -12.31 -2.57
C ARG A 344 17.45 -13.82 -2.41
N GLU A 345 18.52 -14.25 -1.74
CA GLU A 345 18.77 -15.67 -1.53
C GLU A 345 17.72 -16.28 -0.60
N SER A 346 17.68 -17.62 -0.58
CA SER A 346 16.73 -18.36 0.24
C SER A 346 16.93 -18.05 1.72
N HIS A 347 15.81 -17.92 2.42
CA HIS A 347 15.78 -17.78 3.87
C HIS A 347 16.00 -19.16 4.52
N PRO A 348 16.60 -19.25 5.73
CA PRO A 348 16.74 -20.53 6.42
C PRO A 348 15.42 -21.29 6.60
N TYR A 349 14.30 -20.56 6.73
CA TYR A 349 12.96 -21.15 6.92
C TYR A 349 12.16 -21.32 5.61
N TYR A 350 12.60 -20.74 4.49
CA TYR A 350 11.82 -20.68 3.27
C TYR A 350 12.66 -21.07 2.05
N GLU A 351 12.22 -22.12 1.36
CA GLU A 351 12.89 -22.58 0.14
C GLU A 351 12.70 -21.62 -1.04
N GLY A 352 13.78 -21.45 -1.81
CA GLY A 352 13.81 -20.67 -3.05
C GLY A 352 14.16 -19.20 -2.86
N LYS A 353 14.57 -18.57 -3.98
CA LYS A 353 14.87 -17.13 -4.02
C LYS A 353 13.60 -16.29 -3.79
N ARG A 354 13.80 -15.10 -3.25
CA ARG A 354 12.75 -14.11 -2.95
C ARG A 354 12.99 -12.83 -3.73
N PHE A 355 11.92 -12.10 -4.01
CA PHE A 355 12.00 -10.75 -4.56
C PHE A 355 12.36 -9.77 -3.45
N LEU A 356 13.13 -8.74 -3.79
CA LEU A 356 13.25 -7.59 -2.89
C LEU A 356 11.89 -6.86 -2.84
N GLY A 357 11.49 -6.44 -1.64
CA GLY A 357 10.37 -5.53 -1.40
C GLY A 357 10.81 -4.30 -0.62
N GLY A 358 10.08 -3.20 -0.75
CA GLY A 358 10.37 -2.00 0.03
C GLY A 358 9.28 -0.94 -0.04
N HIS A 359 9.49 0.13 0.72
CA HIS A 359 8.52 1.20 0.91
C HIS A 359 9.03 2.51 0.34
N CYS A 360 8.18 3.22 -0.38
CA CYS A 360 8.47 4.52 -0.95
C CYS A 360 7.52 5.58 -0.39
N THR A 361 8.06 6.73 0.02
CA THR A 361 7.29 7.87 0.54
C THR A 361 7.44 9.13 -0.33
N CYS A 362 7.94 8.97 -1.57
CA CYS A 362 8.09 10.09 -2.50
C CYS A 362 6.74 10.74 -2.87
N ASN A 363 6.80 12.00 -3.29
CA ASN A 363 5.63 12.77 -3.71
C ASN A 363 4.79 12.05 -4.78
N SER A 364 5.44 11.50 -5.81
CA SER A 364 4.76 10.84 -6.92
C SER A 364 4.02 9.56 -6.46
N CYS A 365 4.70 8.69 -5.73
CA CYS A 365 4.13 7.41 -5.28
C CYS A 365 2.96 7.61 -4.33
N ARG A 366 3.08 8.52 -3.34
CA ARG A 366 1.98 8.74 -2.39
C ARG A 366 0.72 9.30 -3.08
N THR A 367 0.88 10.19 -4.05
CA THR A 367 -0.24 10.86 -4.71
C THR A 367 -0.92 9.96 -5.75
N ILE A 368 -0.18 9.03 -6.37
CA ILE A 368 -0.80 7.98 -7.21
C ILE A 368 -1.58 6.98 -6.36
N ALA A 369 -1.00 6.58 -5.23
CA ALA A 369 -1.63 5.62 -4.33
C ALA A 369 -2.82 6.19 -3.57
N GLY A 370 -2.82 7.51 -3.32
CA GLY A 370 -3.70 8.14 -2.34
C GLY A 370 -3.31 7.80 -0.89
N THR A 371 -2.15 7.19 -0.67
CA THR A 371 -1.68 6.69 0.63
C THR A 371 -0.28 7.23 0.92
N GLU A 372 0.08 7.42 2.18
CA GLU A 372 1.36 8.08 2.54
C GLU A 372 2.60 7.24 2.23
N ILE A 373 2.42 5.93 2.14
CA ILE A 373 3.48 4.95 1.81
C ILE A 373 3.00 4.21 0.58
N GLN A 374 3.90 3.85 -0.35
CA GLN A 374 3.67 2.85 -1.40
C GLN A 374 4.65 1.68 -1.24
N SER A 375 4.10 0.47 -1.10
CA SER A 375 4.88 -0.75 -1.03
C SER A 375 5.05 -1.39 -2.41
N TRP A 376 6.29 -1.64 -2.81
CA TRP A 376 6.67 -2.23 -4.09
C TRP A 376 7.40 -3.56 -3.89
N ILE A 377 7.22 -4.49 -4.82
CA ILE A 377 8.10 -5.64 -5.04
C ILE A 377 8.76 -5.55 -6.41
N PHE A 378 10.05 -5.87 -6.50
CA PHE A 378 10.84 -5.72 -7.73
C PHE A 378 10.93 -7.06 -8.45
N VAL A 379 10.27 -7.18 -9.60
CA VAL A 379 10.02 -8.49 -10.24
C VAL A 379 10.52 -8.48 -11.68
N PRO A 380 11.41 -9.40 -12.08
CA PRO A 380 11.74 -9.62 -13.48
C PRO A 380 10.48 -9.99 -14.25
N THR A 381 10.24 -9.34 -15.38
CA THR A 381 9.04 -9.51 -16.22
C THR A 381 8.81 -10.97 -16.64
N ARG A 382 9.89 -11.75 -16.79
CA ARG A 382 9.82 -13.18 -17.10
C ARG A 382 9.17 -14.02 -16.00
N CYS A 383 9.17 -13.54 -14.76
CA CYS A 383 8.54 -14.19 -13.62
C CYS A 383 7.04 -13.86 -13.49
N ILE A 384 6.48 -13.03 -14.38
CA ILE A 384 5.11 -12.52 -14.28
C ILE A 384 4.25 -13.08 -15.42
N GLU A 385 3.16 -13.74 -15.04
CA GLU A 385 2.05 -14.09 -15.93
C GLU A 385 0.82 -13.22 -15.59
N ILE A 386 0.09 -12.79 -16.61
CA ILE A 386 -1.19 -12.08 -16.47
C ILE A 386 -2.30 -13.04 -16.88
N LEU A 387 -3.32 -13.16 -16.04
CA LEU A 387 -4.48 -14.02 -16.26
C LEU A 387 -5.66 -13.16 -16.68
N LEU A 388 -5.97 -13.20 -17.97
CA LEU A 388 -7.03 -12.42 -18.59
C LEU A 388 -8.42 -12.93 -18.17
N PRO A 389 -9.47 -12.11 -18.22
CA PRO A 389 -10.82 -12.50 -17.79
C PRO A 389 -11.42 -13.69 -18.56
N ASP A 390 -11.02 -13.88 -19.82
CA ASP A 390 -11.44 -14.98 -20.69
C ASP A 390 -10.78 -16.33 -20.34
N GLY A 391 -9.82 -16.33 -19.41
CA GLY A 391 -9.09 -17.52 -18.96
C GLY A 391 -7.71 -17.68 -19.60
N ASP A 392 -7.38 -16.85 -20.59
CA ASP A 392 -6.07 -16.89 -21.22
C ASP A 392 -4.97 -16.39 -20.26
N VAL A 393 -3.79 -16.98 -20.43
CA VAL A 393 -2.59 -16.62 -19.69
C VAL A 393 -1.58 -16.04 -20.67
N ILE A 394 -1.21 -14.78 -20.46
CA ILE A 394 -0.19 -14.10 -21.26
C ILE A 394 1.04 -13.81 -20.41
N SER A 395 2.21 -13.78 -21.05
CA SER A 395 3.42 -13.25 -20.42
C SER A 395 3.31 -11.74 -20.24
N TRP A 396 4.10 -11.18 -19.32
CA TRP A 396 4.19 -9.73 -19.19
C TRP A 396 4.58 -9.07 -20.52
N PRO A 397 3.86 -8.02 -20.95
CA PRO A 397 4.16 -7.34 -22.20
C PRO A 397 5.50 -6.61 -22.12
N THR A 398 6.26 -6.64 -23.21
CA THR A 398 7.42 -5.78 -23.38
C THR A 398 7.01 -4.31 -23.41
N ARG A 399 7.95 -3.41 -23.09
CA ARG A 399 7.71 -1.97 -23.18
C ARG A 399 7.33 -1.50 -24.59
N GLN A 400 7.82 -2.21 -25.61
CA GLN A 400 7.45 -1.94 -27.00
C GLN A 400 5.99 -2.33 -27.29
N GLU A 401 5.50 -3.44 -26.73
CA GLU A 401 4.09 -3.83 -26.82
C GLU A 401 3.21 -2.85 -26.02
N LEU A 402 3.66 -2.39 -24.85
CA LEU A 402 2.99 -1.34 -24.07
C LEU A 402 2.77 -0.06 -24.90
N SER A 403 3.73 0.31 -25.76
CA SER A 403 3.72 1.56 -26.53
C SER A 403 3.11 1.46 -27.95
N ARG A 404 3.12 0.28 -28.58
CA ARG A 404 2.66 0.09 -29.98
C ARG A 404 1.24 -0.45 -30.12
N GLY A 405 0.53 -0.60 -29.00
CA GLY A 405 -0.77 -1.27 -28.94
C GLY A 405 -0.60 -2.63 -28.30
N LEU A 406 -1.10 -2.73 -27.08
CA LEU A 406 -1.18 -3.98 -26.32
C LEU A 406 -2.27 -4.87 -26.88
N ASP A 407 -2.27 -6.14 -26.46
CA ASP A 407 -3.45 -7.00 -26.52
C ASP A 407 -4.67 -6.18 -26.07
N GLU A 408 -5.67 -6.03 -26.96
CA GLU A 408 -6.84 -5.20 -26.69
C GLU A 408 -7.56 -5.65 -25.41
N ARG A 409 -7.51 -6.94 -25.09
CA ARG A 409 -8.06 -7.50 -23.86
C ARG A 409 -7.35 -6.97 -22.62
N LEU A 410 -6.04 -6.74 -22.71
CA LEU A 410 -5.26 -6.11 -21.63
C LEU A 410 -5.56 -4.62 -21.52
N LEU A 411 -5.71 -3.92 -22.65
CA LEU A 411 -6.14 -2.53 -22.68
C LEU A 411 -7.53 -2.36 -22.09
N ASP A 412 -8.43 -3.32 -22.22
CA ASP A 412 -9.78 -3.25 -21.65
C ASP A 412 -9.78 -3.32 -20.11
N ILE A 413 -8.74 -3.90 -19.50
CA ILE A 413 -8.67 -4.11 -18.05
C ILE A 413 -7.66 -3.20 -17.33
N ILE A 414 -6.55 -2.82 -17.98
CA ILE A 414 -5.49 -1.98 -17.41
C ILE A 414 -5.45 -0.62 -18.12
N GLY A 415 -5.49 0.45 -17.33
CA GLY A 415 -5.20 1.81 -17.74
C GLY A 415 -3.72 2.11 -17.55
N PHE A 416 -3.16 2.88 -18.47
CA PHE A 416 -1.76 3.28 -18.45
C PHE A 416 -1.68 4.80 -18.30
N TYR A 417 -0.75 5.26 -17.48
CA TYR A 417 -0.51 6.67 -17.24
C TYR A 417 0.99 6.95 -17.18
N ASP A 418 1.47 7.77 -18.10
CA ASP A 418 2.85 8.27 -18.09
C ASP A 418 2.97 9.38 -17.04
N SER A 419 3.45 8.99 -15.87
CA SER A 419 3.59 9.85 -14.70
C SER A 419 4.73 10.85 -14.82
N THR A 420 5.75 10.51 -15.62
CA THR A 420 6.84 11.41 -16.01
C THR A 420 7.10 11.21 -17.49
N PRO A 421 6.91 12.22 -18.36
CA PRO A 421 7.31 12.12 -19.76
C PRO A 421 8.84 12.12 -19.88
N ALA A 422 9.39 11.40 -20.87
CA ALA A 422 10.83 11.43 -21.12
C ALA A 422 11.31 12.85 -21.46
N ASN A 423 12.39 13.29 -20.82
CA ASN A 423 13.18 14.44 -21.25
C ASN A 423 14.65 14.05 -21.38
N PRO A 424 15.07 13.52 -22.55
CA PRO A 424 16.45 13.07 -22.76
C PRO A 424 17.49 14.18 -22.59
N ALA A 425 17.12 15.45 -22.80
CA ALA A 425 18.03 16.57 -22.63
C ALA A 425 18.39 16.83 -21.15
N GLU A 426 17.53 16.41 -20.23
CA GLU A 426 17.73 16.52 -18.78
C GLU A 426 18.03 15.16 -18.13
N GLY A 427 18.20 14.09 -18.93
CA GLY A 427 18.35 12.73 -18.43
C GLY A 427 17.12 12.22 -17.68
N VAL A 428 15.93 12.76 -17.96
CA VAL A 428 14.69 12.32 -17.31
C VAL A 428 14.11 11.15 -18.08
N HIS A 429 13.92 10.06 -17.34
CA HIS A 429 13.42 8.82 -17.88
C HIS A 429 11.90 8.71 -17.77
N GLU A 430 11.29 8.18 -18.83
CA GLU A 430 9.84 7.99 -18.88
C GLU A 430 9.40 6.97 -17.85
N CYS A 431 8.42 7.35 -17.04
CA CYS A 431 7.86 6.51 -15.98
C CYS A 431 6.38 6.22 -16.25
N THR A 432 6.07 4.98 -16.60
CA THR A 432 4.70 4.51 -16.89
C THR A 432 4.14 3.76 -15.69
N ARG A 433 2.86 4.01 -15.40
CA ARG A 433 2.13 3.36 -14.30
C ARG A 433 0.91 2.64 -14.85
N GLY A 434 0.65 1.45 -14.32
CA GLY A 434 -0.54 0.66 -14.64
C GLY A 434 -1.53 0.63 -13.49
N PHE A 435 -2.82 0.74 -13.82
CA PHE A 435 -3.91 0.62 -12.86
C PHE A 435 -5.10 -0.16 -13.43
N CYS A 436 -5.90 -0.80 -12.58
CA CYS A 436 -7.14 -1.44 -13.04
C CYS A 436 -8.17 -0.38 -13.47
N LYS A 437 -8.68 -0.43 -14.70
CA LYS A 437 -9.68 0.53 -15.21
C LYS A 437 -10.99 0.51 -14.42
N LYS A 438 -11.35 -0.63 -13.83
CA LYS A 438 -12.61 -0.81 -13.09
C LYS A 438 -12.52 -0.33 -11.64
N CYS A 439 -11.63 -0.90 -10.83
CA CYS A 439 -11.55 -0.57 -9.40
C CYS A 439 -10.48 0.47 -9.05
N GLY A 440 -9.66 0.87 -10.02
CA GLY A 440 -8.61 1.86 -9.82
C GLY A 440 -7.34 1.32 -9.15
N ALA A 441 -7.27 0.03 -8.79
CA ALA A 441 -6.11 -0.54 -8.10
C ALA A 441 -4.79 -0.23 -8.80
N ASN A 442 -3.80 0.27 -8.07
CA ASN A 442 -2.44 0.41 -8.60
C ASN A 442 -1.85 -0.98 -8.83
N ILE A 443 -1.28 -1.19 -10.01
CA ILE A 443 -0.74 -2.49 -10.41
C ILE A 443 0.78 -2.45 -10.47
N PHE A 444 1.33 -1.50 -11.22
CA PHE A 444 2.77 -1.46 -11.43
C PHE A 444 3.31 -0.05 -11.69
N TRP A 445 4.62 0.09 -11.53
CA TRP A 445 5.44 1.18 -12.05
C TRP A 445 6.60 0.62 -12.88
N ASP A 446 6.90 1.28 -13.99
CA ASP A 446 7.97 0.91 -14.91
C ASP A 446 8.70 2.18 -15.42
N SER A 447 10.03 2.14 -15.52
CA SER A 447 10.89 3.24 -16.01
C SER A 447 11.70 2.81 -17.22
N SER A 448 11.89 3.73 -18.17
CA SER A 448 12.73 3.48 -19.35
C SER A 448 14.21 3.21 -19.02
N GLU A 449 14.65 3.44 -17.78
CA GLU A 449 15.98 3.04 -17.27
C GLU A 449 16.08 1.56 -16.95
N ARG A 450 14.95 0.90 -16.77
CA ARG A 450 14.87 -0.51 -16.40
C ARG A 450 14.44 -1.30 -17.61
N TRP A 451 15.16 -2.39 -17.86
CA TRP A 451 14.85 -3.33 -18.92
C TRP A 451 14.45 -4.65 -18.29
N ASN A 452 13.24 -5.13 -18.61
CA ASN A 452 12.67 -6.38 -18.11
C ASN A 452 12.55 -6.51 -16.58
N LEU A 453 12.56 -5.40 -15.82
CA LEU A 453 12.27 -5.36 -14.38
C LEU A 453 11.11 -4.38 -14.13
N VAL A 454 10.09 -4.82 -13.39
CA VAL A 454 8.90 -4.01 -13.07
C VAL A 454 8.63 -4.01 -11.57
N ASP A 455 8.15 -2.88 -11.07
CA ASP A 455 7.76 -2.72 -9.67
C ASP A 455 6.27 -3.03 -9.56
N LEU A 456 5.91 -4.12 -8.89
CA LEU A 456 4.51 -4.49 -8.68
C LEU A 456 4.02 -4.02 -7.31
N SER A 457 2.79 -3.55 -7.27
CA SER A 457 2.11 -3.13 -6.05
C SER A 457 1.94 -4.31 -5.09
N ALA A 458 2.64 -4.29 -3.96
CA ALA A 458 2.69 -5.43 -3.03
C ALA A 458 1.32 -5.78 -2.43
N GLY A 459 0.43 -4.78 -2.29
CA GLY A 459 -0.93 -4.96 -1.77
C GLY A 459 -1.84 -5.82 -2.65
N LEU A 460 -1.40 -6.27 -3.82
CA LEU A 460 -2.15 -7.21 -4.67
C LEU A 460 -1.94 -8.67 -4.26
N PHE A 461 -0.88 -8.98 -3.53
CA PHE A 461 -0.45 -10.35 -3.23
C PHE A 461 -0.76 -10.70 -1.78
N SER A 462 -1.33 -11.87 -1.54
CA SER A 462 -1.52 -12.43 -0.20
C SER A 462 -1.89 -13.91 -0.32
N ALA A 463 -1.18 -14.72 0.45
CA ALA A 463 -1.38 -16.16 0.61
C ALA A 463 -1.53 -16.51 2.10
N ARG A 464 -0.61 -16.05 2.96
CA ARG A 464 -0.62 -16.30 4.42
C ARG A 464 -0.52 -15.02 5.27
N GLY A 465 -0.40 -13.87 4.62
CA GLY A 465 -0.35 -12.58 5.29
C GLY A 465 -0.28 -11.45 4.27
N PHE A 466 0.05 -10.25 4.71
CA PHE A 466 0.21 -9.11 3.80
C PHE A 466 1.68 -8.85 3.43
N LYS A 467 2.64 -9.34 4.23
CA LYS A 467 4.08 -9.22 3.96
C LYS A 467 4.61 -10.31 3.04
N GLU A 468 3.99 -11.50 3.03
CA GLU A 468 4.40 -12.62 2.16
C GLU A 468 5.91 -12.95 2.21
N GLN A 469 6.45 -13.10 3.43
CA GLN A 469 7.89 -13.24 3.71
C GLN A 469 8.57 -14.47 3.04
N ARG A 470 7.77 -15.45 2.58
CA ARG A 470 8.20 -16.60 1.77
C ARG A 470 8.59 -16.22 0.34
N TRP A 471 8.12 -15.08 -0.15
CA TRP A 471 8.29 -14.59 -1.51
C TRP A 471 9.00 -13.24 -1.56
N ILE A 472 8.87 -12.45 -0.50
CA ILE A 472 9.37 -11.09 -0.43
C ILE A 472 10.33 -10.97 0.75
N GLU A 473 11.52 -10.44 0.51
CA GLU A 473 12.38 -9.92 1.55
C GLU A 473 12.22 -8.40 1.60
N TRP A 474 11.72 -7.89 2.73
CA TRP A 474 11.49 -6.48 2.91
C TRP A 474 12.78 -5.77 3.30
N TRP A 475 13.11 -4.70 2.58
CA TRP A 475 14.26 -3.87 2.89
C TRP A 475 14.00 -3.01 4.13
N THR A 476 14.74 -3.28 5.20
CA THR A 476 14.53 -2.67 6.52
C THR A 476 15.44 -1.48 6.81
N ASN A 477 16.56 -1.37 6.09
CA ASN A 477 17.59 -0.37 6.36
C ASN A 477 17.17 1.07 6.01
N ARG A 478 16.27 1.25 5.04
CA ARG A 478 15.88 2.55 4.50
C ARG A 478 14.47 2.56 3.91
N VAL A 479 13.76 3.66 4.13
CA VAL A 479 12.55 4.01 3.37
C VAL A 479 12.95 4.86 2.16
N SER A 480 12.47 4.48 0.97
CA SER A 480 12.84 5.14 -0.27
C SER A 480 12.26 6.55 -0.37
N TYR A 481 13.10 7.52 -0.76
CA TYR A 481 12.84 8.95 -0.86
C TYR A 481 12.28 9.55 0.43
N LYS A 482 12.76 9.09 1.59
CA LYS A 482 12.36 9.63 2.90
C LYS A 482 12.63 11.13 3.08
N GLU A 483 13.47 11.69 2.22
CA GLU A 483 13.80 13.11 2.16
C GLU A 483 12.68 13.95 1.52
N ASP A 484 11.87 13.40 0.62
CA ASP A 484 10.74 14.11 -0.02
C ASP A 484 9.73 14.71 0.99
N PRO A 485 9.31 13.99 2.04
CA PRO A 485 8.41 14.56 3.05
C PRO A 485 9.12 15.45 4.09
N GLU A 486 10.44 15.64 4.05
CA GLU A 486 11.18 16.46 5.02
C GLU A 486 10.69 17.92 5.02
N GLY A 487 10.48 18.50 6.21
CA GLY A 487 9.95 19.86 6.36
C GLY A 487 8.48 20.02 6.00
N THR A 488 7.80 18.96 5.54
CA THR A 488 6.36 18.97 5.29
C THR A 488 5.56 18.50 6.50
N PRO A 489 4.22 18.70 6.53
CA PRO A 489 3.34 18.11 7.55
C PRO A 489 3.38 16.59 7.69
N ARG A 490 4.10 15.86 6.81
CA ARG A 490 4.12 14.39 6.72
C ARG A 490 5.45 13.76 7.13
N GLN A 491 6.47 14.56 7.41
CA GLN A 491 7.83 14.08 7.69
C GLN A 491 7.85 12.93 8.73
N ASP A 492 7.01 13.04 9.75
CA ASP A 492 6.98 12.08 10.86
C ASP A 492 6.59 10.67 10.42
N ILE A 493 5.83 10.52 9.33
CA ILE A 493 5.39 9.21 8.82
C ILE A 493 6.57 8.42 8.26
N ALA A 494 7.44 9.05 7.49
CA ALA A 494 8.62 8.38 6.93
C ALA A 494 9.65 8.04 8.03
N ILE A 495 9.81 8.92 9.02
CA ILE A 495 10.66 8.67 10.19
C ILE A 495 10.13 7.48 11.00
N LEU A 496 8.81 7.46 11.25
CA LEU A 496 8.17 6.40 12.02
C LEU A 496 8.29 5.04 11.33
N LEU A 497 8.06 5.00 10.01
CA LEU A 497 8.19 3.78 9.23
C LEU A 497 9.63 3.24 9.21
N GLU A 498 10.63 4.10 8.96
CA GLU A 498 12.03 3.65 8.96
C GLU A 498 12.47 3.13 10.34
N LYS A 499 12.04 3.81 11.41
CA LYS A 499 12.26 3.34 12.78
C LYS A 499 11.63 1.96 13.00
N GLY A 500 10.35 1.80 12.63
CA GLY A 500 9.62 0.55 12.81
C GLY A 500 10.19 -0.62 12.02
N LEU A 501 10.67 -0.38 10.79
CA LEU A 501 11.34 -1.38 9.97
C LEU A 501 12.65 -1.86 10.60
N LYS A 502 13.47 -0.95 11.14
CA LYS A 502 14.72 -1.29 11.83
C LYS A 502 14.49 -2.05 13.12
N GLU A 503 13.56 -1.57 13.94
CA GLU A 503 13.17 -2.28 15.17
C GLU A 503 12.56 -3.66 14.87
N TRP A 504 11.88 -3.80 13.73
CA TRP A 504 11.35 -5.08 13.28
C TRP A 504 12.46 -6.05 12.87
N ASP A 505 13.44 -5.57 12.10
CA ASP A 505 14.63 -6.35 11.70
C ASP A 505 15.40 -6.88 12.92
N GLU A 506 15.63 -6.02 13.92
CA GLU A 506 16.29 -6.36 15.19
C GLU A 506 15.55 -7.41 16.01
N ARG A 507 14.26 -7.67 15.74
CA ARG A 507 13.47 -8.72 16.43
C ARG A 507 13.51 -10.07 15.69
N GLN A 508 13.90 -10.08 14.42
CA GLN A 508 13.95 -11.30 13.60
C GLN A 508 15.25 -12.10 13.81
N TYR A 509 16.27 -11.50 14.42
CA TYR A 509 17.59 -12.07 14.73
C TYR A 509 17.91 -11.90 16.22
#